data_AF-A0A437JBX7-F1
#
_entry.id   AF-A0A437JBX7-F1
#
_cell.length_a   1.000
_cell.length_b   1.000
_cell.length_c   1.000
_cell.angle_alpha   90.00
_cell.angle_beta   90.00
_cell.angle_gamma   90.00
#
_symmetry.space_group_name_H-M   'P 1'
#
loop_
_entity.id
_entity.type
_entity.pdbx_description
1 polymer ?
#
loop_
_entity_poly.entity_id
_entity_poly.type
_entity_poly.pdbx_seq_one_letter_code
_entity_poly.pdbx_strand_id
1 'polypeptide(L)'
;MRILTDIPQEDIEKLDALAARSKRSRAAAIREAVKLYLVSNANNNDWIARGAGYWKGRDDIGDGVEYQRAMREDRTPYDEI
;
A
#
# COMPACT_ATOMS: atom_id res chain seq x y z
N MET A 1 21.58 -18.38 0.35
CA MET A 1 22.46 -17.57 -0.52
C MET A 1 23.05 -16.43 0.29
N ARG A 2 24.36 -16.13 0.13
CA ARG A 2 25.07 -15.04 0.84
C ARG A 2 25.54 -14.03 -0.20
N ILE A 3 25.39 -12.74 0.10
CA ILE A 3 25.83 -11.63 -0.73
C ILE A 3 26.82 -10.79 0.09
N LEU A 4 27.85 -10.26 -0.56
CA LEU A 4 28.73 -9.24 -0.03
C LEU A 4 28.36 -7.91 -0.69
N THR A 5 28.10 -6.89 0.13
CA THR A 5 27.72 -5.56 -0.32
C THR A 5 28.40 -4.55 0.58
N ASP A 6 28.94 -3.51 -0.03
CA ASP A 6 29.49 -2.37 0.68
C ASP A 6 28.36 -1.41 1.07
N ILE A 7 28.32 -1.04 2.34
CA ILE A 7 27.36 -0.09 2.91
C ILE A 7 28.18 0.94 3.68
N PRO A 8 27.95 2.25 3.48
CA PRO A 8 28.61 3.29 4.26
C PRO A 8 28.44 3.06 5.75
N GLN A 9 29.50 3.33 6.52
CA GLN A 9 29.52 3.12 7.97
C GLN A 9 28.39 3.88 8.68
N GLU A 10 28.10 5.11 8.24
CA GLU A 10 27.00 5.92 8.79
C GLU A 10 25.62 5.26 8.64
N ASP A 11 25.40 4.52 7.56
CA ASP A 11 24.13 3.85 7.30
C ASP A 11 24.00 2.57 8.11
N ILE A 12 25.11 1.87 8.35
CA ILE A 12 25.17 0.73 9.27
C ILE A 12 24.78 1.16 10.69
N GLU A 13 25.28 2.31 11.16
CA GLU A 13 24.96 2.85 12.48
C GLU A 13 23.47 3.21 12.62
N LYS A 14 22.90 3.87 11.60
CA LYS A 14 21.46 4.15 11.54
C LYS A 14 20.64 2.85 11.59
N LEU A 15 21.09 1.83 10.87
CA LEU A 15 20.43 0.54 10.80
C LEU A 15 20.49 -0.23 12.14
N ASP A 16 21.62 -0.14 12.85
CA ASP A 16 21.77 -0.71 14.18
C ASP A 16 20.86 -0.05 15.21
N ALA A 17 20.80 1.28 15.19
CA ALA A 17 19.89 2.02 16.04
C ALA A 17 18.43 1.61 15.78
N LEU A 18 18.05 1.43 14.51
CA LEU A 18 16.73 0.92 14.13
C LEU A 18 16.50 -0.51 14.62
N ALA A 19 17.47 -1.41 14.44
CA ALA A 19 17.38 -2.81 14.84
C ALA A 19 17.25 -2.95 16.36
N ALA A 20 18.00 -2.15 17.13
CA ALA A 20 17.93 -2.09 18.58
C ALA A 20 16.55 -1.62 19.07
N ARG A 21 16.01 -0.55 18.49
CA ARG A 21 14.64 -0.07 18.81
C ARG A 21 13.58 -1.13 18.54
N SER A 22 13.73 -1.88 17.45
CA SER A 22 12.79 -2.93 17.04
C SER A 22 13.08 -4.31 17.66
N LYS A 23 14.05 -4.43 18.59
CA LYS A 23 14.48 -5.70 19.22
C LYS A 23 14.75 -6.84 18.22
N ARG A 24 15.33 -6.52 17.06
CA ARG A 24 15.64 -7.49 15.99
C ARG A 24 17.12 -7.47 15.65
N SER A 25 17.62 -8.56 15.05
CA SER A 25 19.01 -8.58 14.57
C SER A 25 19.20 -7.67 13.36
N ARG A 26 20.42 -7.15 13.18
CA ARG A 26 20.80 -6.35 12.00
C ARG A 26 20.43 -7.04 10.70
N ALA A 27 20.76 -8.33 10.58
CA ALA A 27 20.43 -9.13 9.40
C ALA A 27 18.92 -9.25 9.14
N ALA A 28 18.10 -9.32 10.20
CA ALA A 28 16.64 -9.30 10.05
C ALA A 28 16.15 -7.95 9.54
N ALA A 29 16.72 -6.83 10.03
CA ALA A 29 16.41 -5.49 9.55
C ALA A 29 16.78 -5.31 8.06
N ILE A 30 17.96 -5.79 7.63
CA ILE A 30 18.38 -5.74 6.22
C ILE A 30 17.42 -6.54 5.34
N ARG A 31 17.07 -7.76 5.73
CA ARG A 31 16.13 -8.59 4.95
C ARG A 31 14.78 -7.92 4.79
N GLU A 32 14.28 -7.28 5.84
CA GLU A 32 13.02 -6.55 5.78
C GLU A 32 13.11 -5.34 4.85
N ALA A 33 14.18 -4.56 4.94
CA ALA A 33 14.41 -3.43 4.04
C ALA A 33 14.43 -3.86 2.57
N VAL A 34 15.11 -4.97 2.24
CA VAL A 34 15.12 -5.53 0.89
C VAL A 34 13.72 -5.94 0.43
N LYS A 35 12.94 -6.62 1.29
CA LYS A 35 11.55 -6.98 0.96
C LYS A 35 10.70 -5.75 0.66
N LEU A 36 10.76 -4.74 1.51
CA LEU A 36 10.00 -3.50 1.35
C LEU A 36 10.40 -2.76 0.08
N TYR A 37 11.71 -2.69 -0.22
CA TYR A 37 12.22 -2.11 -1.45
C TYR A 37 11.67 -2.85 -2.69
N LEU A 38 11.68 -4.18 -2.69
CA LEU A 38 11.15 -4.96 -3.81
C LEU A 38 9.65 -4.77 -3.99
N VAL A 39 8.87 -4.73 -2.90
CA VAL A 39 7.42 -4.45 -2.97
C VAL A 39 7.17 -3.05 -3.51
N SER A 40 7.89 -2.05 -3.00
CA SER A 40 7.74 -0.65 -3.41
C SER A 40 8.13 -0.42 -4.88
N ASN A 41 9.11 -1.16 -5.40
CA ASN A 41 9.61 -1.02 -6.77
C ASN A 41 9.04 -2.07 -7.73
N ALA A 42 8.13 -2.93 -7.27
CA ALA A 42 7.56 -3.97 -8.12
C ALA A 42 6.78 -3.39 -9.32
N ASN A 43 6.53 -2.07 -9.40
CA ASN A 43 5.67 -1.41 -10.41
C ASN A 43 4.32 -2.10 -10.60
N ASN A 44 3.94 -2.91 -9.61
CA ASN A 44 2.89 -3.88 -9.77
C ASN A 44 1.65 -3.36 -9.05
N ASN A 45 0.81 -2.68 -9.82
CA ASN A 45 -0.57 -2.35 -9.46
C ASN A 45 -1.44 -3.60 -9.25
N ASP A 46 -0.85 -4.80 -9.20
CA ASP A 46 -1.49 -6.04 -8.77
C ASP A 46 -2.35 -5.87 -7.53
N TRP A 47 -2.00 -5.01 -6.57
CA TRP A 47 -2.84 -4.83 -5.39
C TRP A 47 -4.21 -4.19 -5.74
N ILE A 48 -4.27 -3.33 -6.75
CA ILE A 48 -5.52 -2.79 -7.31
C ILE A 48 -6.29 -3.91 -7.99
N ALA A 49 -5.61 -4.74 -8.80
CA ALA A 49 -6.23 -5.87 -9.48
C ALA A 49 -6.74 -6.94 -8.49
N ARG A 50 -6.00 -7.21 -7.41
CA ARG A 50 -6.38 -8.14 -6.33
C ARG A 50 -7.53 -7.60 -5.49
N GLY A 51 -7.61 -6.28 -5.30
CA GLY A 51 -8.71 -5.63 -4.57
C GLY A 51 -10.00 -5.49 -5.39
N ALA A 52 -9.93 -5.65 -6.71
CA ALA A 52 -11.09 -5.58 -7.59
C ALA A 52 -12.09 -6.70 -7.24
N GLY A 53 -13.26 -6.30 -6.75
CA GLY A 53 -14.36 -7.23 -6.43
C GLY A 53 -14.49 -7.66 -4.96
N TYR A 54 -13.61 -7.19 -4.06
CA TYR A 54 -13.75 -7.46 -2.60
C TYR A 54 -15.11 -7.02 -2.03
N TRP A 55 -15.73 -6.03 -2.64
CA TRP A 55 -17.01 -5.47 -2.21
C TRP A 55 -18.21 -5.97 -3.05
N LYS A 56 -17.99 -6.84 -4.05
CA LYS A 56 -19.01 -7.22 -5.04
C LYS A 56 -20.22 -7.97 -4.46
N GLY A 57 -20.04 -8.69 -3.36
CA GLY A 57 -21.08 -9.50 -2.72
C GLY A 57 -21.37 -9.10 -1.28
N ARG A 58 -21.09 -7.85 -0.91
CA ARG A 58 -21.40 -7.32 0.41
C ARG A 58 -22.78 -6.68 0.38
N ASP A 59 -23.71 -7.26 1.13
CA ASP A 59 -25.10 -6.77 1.23
C ASP A 59 -25.30 -5.73 2.35
N ASP A 60 -24.27 -5.51 3.18
CA ASP A 60 -24.26 -4.54 4.29
C ASP A 60 -23.82 -3.13 3.87
N ILE A 61 -23.51 -2.94 2.60
CA ILE A 61 -23.19 -1.64 1.99
C ILE A 61 -24.25 -1.34 0.94
N GLY A 62 -24.81 -0.13 0.98
CA GLY A 62 -25.84 0.28 0.01
C GLY A 62 -25.30 0.37 -1.42
N ASP A 63 -26.20 0.31 -2.41
CA ASP A 63 -25.84 0.45 -3.81
C ASP A 63 -25.32 1.87 -4.09
N GLY A 64 -24.07 1.95 -4.55
CA GLY A 64 -23.43 3.22 -4.90
C GLY A 64 -24.10 3.96 -6.05
N VAL A 65 -24.73 3.25 -7.00
CA VAL A 65 -25.48 3.86 -8.11
C VAL A 65 -26.78 4.46 -7.60
N GLU A 66 -27.50 3.77 -6.71
CA GLU A 66 -28.70 4.32 -6.08
C GLU A 66 -28.37 5.56 -5.25
N TYR A 67 -27.29 5.51 -4.46
CA TYR A 67 -26.80 6.66 -3.71
C TYR A 67 -26.47 7.85 -4.62
N GLN A 68 -25.73 7.63 -5.71
CA GLN A 68 -25.39 8.67 -6.67
C GLN A 68 -26.61 9.26 -7.37
N ARG A 69 -27.64 8.46 -7.66
CA ARG A 69 -28.89 8.93 -8.27
C ARG A 69 -29.66 9.82 -7.31
N ALA A 70 -29.87 9.38 -6.07
CA ALA A 70 -30.54 10.17 -5.04
C ALA A 70 -29.88 11.53 -4.83
N MET A 71 -28.54 11.58 -4.89
CA MET A 71 -27.77 12.82 -4.74
C MET A 71 -27.83 13.75 -5.97
N ARG A 72 -28.38 13.29 -7.10
CA ARG A 72 -28.53 14.04 -8.34
C ARG A 72 -29.98 14.37 -8.68
N GLU A 73 -30.95 13.81 -7.95
CA GLU A 73 -32.38 14.06 -8.16
C GLU A 73 -32.77 15.54 -7.92
N ASP A 74 -32.01 16.27 -7.09
CA ASP A 74 -32.26 17.70 -6.84
C ASP A 74 -31.63 18.64 -7.87
N ARG A 75 -30.85 18.11 -8.82
CA ARG A 75 -30.10 18.93 -9.77
C ARG A 75 -30.91 19.12 -11.04
N THR A 76 -31.16 20.38 -11.37
CA THR A 76 -31.63 20.77 -12.69
C THR A 76 -30.62 20.28 -13.74
N PRO A 77 -31.04 19.51 -14.77
CA PRO A 77 -30.16 19.11 -15.86
C PRO A 77 -29.50 20.33 -16.50
N TYR A 78 -28.24 20.22 -16.90
CA TYR A 78 -27.50 21.34 -17.50
C TYR A 78 -28.18 21.90 -18.76
N ASP A 79 -28.89 21.04 -19.50
CA ASP A 79 -29.63 21.42 -20.71
C ASP A 79 -30.90 22.25 -20.42
N GLU A 80 -31.27 22.38 -19.14
CA GLU A 80 -32.42 23.16 -18.65
C GLU A 80 -31.99 24.45 -17.90
N ILE A 81 -30.68 24.80 -17.92
CA ILE A 81 -30.10 26.01 -17.32
C ILE A 81 -29.87 27.09 -18.38
#